data_AF-A0A6F8XBD2-F1
#
_entry.id   AF-A0A6F8XBD2-F1
#
_cell.length_a   1.000
_cell.length_b   1.000
_cell.length_c   1.000
_cell.angle_alpha   90.00
_cell.angle_beta   90.00
_cell.angle_gamma   90.00
#
_symmetry.space_group_name_H-M   'P 1'
#
loop_
_entity.id
_entity.type
_entity.pdbx_description
1 polymer ?
#
loop_
_entity_poly.entity_id
_entity_poly.type
_entity_poly.pdbx_seq_one_letter_code
_entity_poly.pdbx_strand_id
1 'polypeptide(L)'
;MKQERIGFIGLGLMGKEMARHILRCGYPLTVLAHRNRSPLEAPCQEGATEVSTPAEMAKNSDIVFICVQTSEQVSEIVSGTESLMDGINT
;
A
#
# COMPACT_ATOMS: atom_id res chain seq x y z
N MET A 1 -4.54 19.82 10.92
CA MET A 1 -5.50 18.98 10.19
C MET A 1 -4.93 17.58 10.17
N LYS A 2 -5.72 16.55 10.50
CA LYS A 2 -5.25 15.16 10.43
C LYS A 2 -5.17 14.80 8.94
N GLN A 3 -4.00 14.41 8.44
CA GLN A 3 -3.87 13.85 7.10
C GLN A 3 -4.18 12.37 7.19
N GLU A 4 -5.04 11.88 6.31
CA GLU A 4 -5.35 10.45 6.27
C GLU A 4 -4.12 9.65 5.87
N ARG A 5 -3.92 8.53 6.57
CA ARG A 5 -2.83 7.59 6.28
C ARG A 5 -3.24 6.75 5.09
N ILE A 6 -2.40 6.74 4.06
CA ILE A 6 -2.71 6.07 2.81
C ILE A 6 -1.89 4.79 2.71
N GLY A 7 -2.53 3.67 2.39
CA GLY A 7 -1.90 2.41 2.01
C GLY A 7 -1.94 2.25 0.49
N PHE A 8 -0.86 1.76 -0.12
CA PHE A 8 -0.82 1.47 -1.55
C PHE A 8 -0.22 0.09 -1.84
N ILE A 9 -1.03 -0.79 -2.45
CA ILE A 9 -0.63 -2.13 -2.88
C ILE A 9 -0.58 -2.16 -4.40
N GLY A 10 0.56 -2.60 -4.94
CA GLY A 10 0.76 -2.73 -6.39
C GLY A 10 1.58 -1.59 -7.01
N LEU A 11 2.86 -1.51 -6.64
CA LEU A 11 3.81 -0.52 -7.15
C LEU A 11 4.39 -0.89 -8.53
N GLY A 12 3.51 -1.22 -9.49
CA GLY A 12 3.93 -1.33 -10.88
C GLY A 12 4.43 0.01 -11.47
N LEU A 13 4.65 0.06 -12.78
CA LEU A 13 5.06 1.29 -13.47
C LEU A 13 4.12 2.48 -13.16
N MET A 14 2.81 2.23 -13.15
CA MET A 14 1.80 3.24 -12.80
C MET A 14 1.72 3.49 -11.29
N GLY A 15 1.62 2.42 -10.49
CA GLY A 15 1.45 2.53 -9.04
C GLY A 15 2.59 3.27 -8.35
N LYS A 16 3.83 3.13 -8.83
CA LYS A 16 4.99 3.86 -8.30
C LYS A 16 4.82 5.38 -8.41
N GLU A 17 4.42 5.89 -9.56
CA GLU A 17 4.27 7.35 -9.74
C GLU A 17 3.05 7.90 -8.98
N MET A 18 2.00 7.11 -8.82
CA MET A 18 0.87 7.44 -7.95
C MET A 18 1.29 7.52 -6.47
N ALA A 19 2.03 6.54 -5.98
CA ALA A 19 2.59 6.51 -4.63
C ALA A 19 3.45 7.76 -4.35
N ARG A 20 4.37 8.09 -5.27
CA ARG A 20 5.20 9.30 -5.15
C ARG A 20 4.38 10.58 -5.20
N HIS A 21 3.29 10.63 -5.98
CA HIS A 21 2.40 11.79 -5.99
C HIS A 21 1.69 11.98 -4.64
N ILE A 22 1.21 10.89 -4.02
CA ILE A 22 0.59 10.92 -2.69
C ILE A 22 1.57 11.49 -1.64
N LEU A 23 2.83 11.04 -1.67
CA LEU A 23 3.90 11.60 -0.83
C LEU A 23 4.14 13.09 -1.07
N ARG A 24 4.23 13.51 -2.34
CA ARG A 24 4.41 14.93 -2.70
C ARG A 24 3.24 15.82 -2.26
N CYS A 25 2.04 15.27 -2.18
CA CYS A 25 0.87 15.95 -1.61
C CYS A 25 0.89 16.01 -0.07
N GLY A 26 1.90 15.39 0.56
CA GLY A 26 2.14 15.44 2.00
C GLY A 26 1.39 14.39 2.81
N TYR A 27 0.79 13.38 2.19
CA TYR A 27 0.08 12.33 2.91
C TYR A 27 1.04 11.24 3.42
N PRO A 28 0.90 10.76 4.66
CA PRO A 28 1.62 9.58 5.13
C PRO A 28 1.29 8.39 4.24
N LEU A 29 2.32 7.71 3.72
CA LEU A 29 2.15 6.60 2.80
C LEU A 29 2.78 5.32 3.34
N THR A 30 2.00 4.26 3.37
CA THR A 30 2.43 2.90 3.60
C THR A 30 2.37 2.12 2.30
N VAL A 31 3.40 1.34 2.00
CA VAL A 31 3.51 0.55 0.77
C VAL A 31 3.77 -0.92 1.09
N LEU A 32 3.23 -1.80 0.25
CA LEU A 32 3.47 -3.24 0.35
C LEU A 32 4.28 -3.73 -0.85
N ALA A 33 5.38 -4.40 -0.56
CA ALA A 33 6.18 -5.07 -1.57
C ALA A 33 5.46 -6.28 -2.17
N HIS A 34 5.67 -6.50 -3.47
CA HIS A 34 5.43 -7.81 -4.07
C HIS A 34 6.78 -8.52 -4.30
N ARG A 35 6.82 -9.52 -5.20
CA ARG A 35 8.04 -10.26 -5.54
C ARG A 35 9.18 -9.38 -6.06
N ASN A 36 8.86 -8.36 -6.87
CA ASN A 36 9.87 -7.41 -7.35
C ASN A 36 9.91 -6.19 -6.42
N ARG A 37 11.05 -6.00 -5.75
CA ARG A 37 11.27 -4.91 -4.78
C ARG A 37 11.82 -3.63 -5.40
N SER A 38 12.38 -3.68 -6.61
CA SER A 38 12.96 -2.49 -7.26
C SER A 38 12.01 -1.29 -7.33
N PRO A 39 10.68 -1.44 -7.51
CA PRO A 39 9.78 -0.30 -7.55
C PRO A 39 9.55 0.41 -6.20
N LEU A 40 9.94 -0.18 -5.07
CA LEU A 40 9.79 0.42 -3.72
C LEU A 40 10.87 1.44 -3.40
N GLU A 41 12.05 1.31 -4.02
CA GLU A 41 13.21 2.12 -3.63
C GLU A 41 12.92 3.61 -3.69
N ALA A 42 12.28 4.08 -4.77
CA ALA A 42 11.95 5.49 -4.93
C ALA A 42 10.89 5.99 -3.93
N PRO A 43 9.70 5.36 -3.77
CA PRO A 43 8.75 5.73 -2.72
C PRO A 43 9.36 5.73 -1.31
N CYS A 44 10.16 4.72 -0.96
CA CYS A 44 10.76 4.63 0.38
C CYS A 44 11.82 5.73 0.60
N GLN A 45 12.63 6.06 -0.41
CA GLN A 45 13.54 7.22 -0.35
C GLN A 45 12.80 8.55 -0.19
N GLU A 46 11.57 8.64 -0.69
CA GLU A 46 10.69 9.80 -0.59
C GLU A 46 9.83 9.81 0.69
N GLY A 47 10.01 8.84 1.59
CA GLY A 47 9.37 8.80 2.91
C GLY A 47 8.19 7.84 3.05
N ALA A 48 7.94 6.96 2.07
CA ALA A 48 6.99 5.86 2.28
C ALA A 48 7.52 4.87 3.33
N THR A 49 6.61 4.31 4.13
CA THR A 49 6.90 3.21 5.05
C THR A 49 6.52 1.89 4.41
N GLU A 50 7.46 0.96 4.31
CA GLU A 50 7.16 -0.39 3.85
C GLU A 50 6.59 -1.24 5.00
N VAL A 51 5.54 -2.01 4.72
CA VAL A 51 5.00 -3.05 5.61
C VAL A 51 5.13 -4.42 4.96
N SER A 52 5.01 -5.48 5.78
CA SER A 52 5.26 -6.85 5.33
C SER A 52 4.00 -7.59 4.88
N THR A 53 2.82 -7.16 5.35
CA THR A 53 1.54 -7.84 5.04
C THR A 53 0.40 -6.86 4.78
N PRO A 54 -0.64 -7.26 4.01
CA PRO A 54 -1.87 -6.47 3.89
C PRO A 54 -2.53 -6.19 5.25
N ALA A 55 -2.55 -7.14 6.17
CA ALA A 55 -3.08 -6.93 7.54
C ALA A 55 -2.34 -5.81 8.29
N GLU A 56 -1.01 -5.74 8.18
CA GLU A 56 -0.21 -4.66 8.77
C GLU A 56 -0.52 -3.32 8.09
N MET A 57 -0.73 -3.30 6.77
CA MET A 57 -1.16 -2.09 6.05
C MET A 57 -2.49 -1.56 6.56
N ALA A 58 -3.49 -2.43 6.74
CA ALA A 58 -4.82 -2.04 7.20
C ALA A 58 -4.79 -1.40 8.59
N LYS A 59 -3.93 -1.87 9.51
CA LYS A 59 -3.75 -1.25 10.84
C LYS A 59 -3.13 0.16 10.75
N ASN A 60 -2.28 0.37 9.76
CA ASN A 60 -1.50 1.60 9.59
C ASN A 60 -2.11 2.60 8.60
N SER A 61 -3.24 2.28 7.96
CA SER A 61 -3.85 3.09 6.91
C SER A 61 -5.32 3.38 7.21
N ASP A 62 -5.78 4.57 6.86
CA ASP A 62 -7.20 4.95 6.89
C ASP A 62 -7.87 4.68 5.52
N ILE A 63 -7.09 4.76 4.44
CA ILE A 63 -7.53 4.47 3.06
C ILE A 63 -6.49 3.57 2.40
N VAL A 64 -6.92 2.50 1.72
CA VAL A 64 -6.02 1.60 0.97
C VAL A 64 -6.37 1.56 -0.51
N PHE A 65 -5.37 1.84 -1.36
CA PHE A 65 -5.44 1.68 -2.80
C PHE A 65 -4.86 0.33 -3.23
N ILE A 66 -5.56 -0.37 -4.12
CA ILE A 66 -5.13 -1.64 -4.69
C ILE A 66 -5.02 -1.48 -6.22
N CYS A 67 -3.82 -1.69 -6.76
CA CYS A 67 -3.52 -1.57 -8.19
C CYS A 67 -2.74 -2.81 -8.66
N VAL A 68 -3.45 -3.92 -8.87
CA VAL A 68 -2.89 -5.22 -9.27
C VAL A 68 -3.46 -5.69 -10.62
N GLN A 69 -2.91 -6.77 -11.18
CA GLN A 69 -3.23 -7.19 -12.55
C GLN A 69 -4.52 -8.00 -12.66
N THR A 70 -4.80 -8.86 -11.67
CA THR A 70 -5.92 -9.80 -11.73
C THR A 70 -6.87 -9.65 -10.56
N SER A 71 -8.13 -10.04 -10.76
CA SER A 71 -9.15 -10.09 -9.72
C SER A 71 -8.80 -11.08 -8.61
N GLU A 72 -8.10 -12.17 -8.93
CA GLU A 72 -7.63 -13.17 -7.96
C GLU A 72 -6.65 -12.54 -6.97
N GLN A 73 -5.73 -11.70 -7.45
CA GLN A 73 -4.81 -10.95 -6.59
C GLN A 73 -5.56 -10.00 -5.67
N VAL A 74 -6.60 -9.32 -6.17
CA VAL A 74 -7.46 -8.46 -5.34
C VAL A 74 -8.13 -9.29 -4.24
N SER A 75 -8.72 -10.44 -4.59
CA SER A 75 -9.40 -11.31 -3.63
C SER A 75 -8.45 -11.79 -2.53
N GLU A 76 -7.21 -12.17 -2.88
CA GLU A 76 -6.22 -12.61 -1.91
C GLU A 76 -5.81 -11.45 -0.96
N ILE A 77 -5.57 -10.26 -1.51
CA ILE A 77 -5.23 -9.08 -0.71
C ILE A 77 -6.36 -8.71 0.27
N VAL A 78 -7.62 -8.81 -0.18
CA VAL A 78 -8.77 -8.38 0.60
C VAL A 78 -9.20 -9.43 1.62
N SER A 79 -9.21 -10.72 1.29
CA SER A 79 -9.80 -11.77 2.13
C SER A 79 -9.00 -13.07 2.18
N GLY A 80 -7.78 -13.08 1.65
CA GLY A 80 -6.85 -14.21 1.75
C GLY A 80 -6.18 -14.32 3.13
N THR A 81 -4.96 -14.84 3.15
CA THR A 81 -4.21 -14.99 4.41
C THR A 81 -3.43 -13.72 4.75
N GLU A 82 -3.48 -13.27 6.01
CA GLU A 82 -2.90 -11.98 6.44
C GLU A 82 -3.43 -10.80 5.59
N SER A 83 -4.71 -10.86 5.28
CA SER A 83 -5.42 -9.97 4.37
C SER A 83 -5.73 -8.62 5.01
N LEU A 84 -6.22 -7.68 4.20
CA LEU A 84 -6.70 -6.39 4.71
C LEU A 84 -7.77 -6.59 5.78
N MET A 85 -8.69 -7.54 5.61
CA MET A 85 -9.77 -7.79 6.57
C MET A 85 -9.25 -8.26 7.94
N ASP A 86 -8.12 -8.97 7.99
CA ASP A 86 -7.49 -9.41 9.25
C ASP A 86 -6.87 -8.24 10.05
N GLY A 87 -6.64 -7.10 9.39
CA GLY A 87 -6.04 -5.91 9.99
C GLY A 87 -7.00 -4.76 10.26
N ILE A 88 -8.27 -4.87 9.84
CA ILE A 88 -9.29 -3.85 10.12
C ILE A 88 -9.69 -3.95 11.58
N ASN A 89 -9.35 -2.93 12.36
CA ASN A 89 -9.91 -2.77 13.70
C ASN A 89 -11.33 -2.18 13.55
N THR A 90 -12.34 -2.95 14.00
CA THR A 90 -13.74 -2.49 14.08
C THR A 90 -13.97 -1.62 15.31
#